data_AF-A0A395YF94-F1
#
_entry.id   AF-A0A395YF94-F1
#
_cell.length_a   1.000
_cell.length_b   1.000
_cell.length_c   1.000
_cell.angle_alpha   90.00
_cell.angle_beta   90.00
_cell.angle_gamma   90.00
#
_symmetry.space_group_name_H-M   'P 1'
#
loop_
_entity.id
_entity.type
_entity.pdbx_description
1 polymer ?
#
loop_
_entity_poly.entity_id
_entity_poly.type
_entity_poly.pdbx_seq_one_letter_code
_entity_poly.pdbx_strand_id
1 'polypeptide(L)'
;MGTDTMLITLMQILSWAVLTLADYIEETTSNDFLYITEFALPALMAVMYMIFQTKIHGTSQSRVKNALSVLGLWTIENILLGILIMSFANNNRWLVHQKTGGFENFLNGIEYGIFPFLNIMEPLIIFLLWGIAGLIYKKINSVNQQ
;
A
#
# COMPACT_ATOMS: atom_id res chain seq x y z
N MET A 1 -19.91 1.51 6.18
CA MET A 1 -18.79 0.86 6.90
C MET A 1 -18.43 -0.49 6.28
N GLY A 2 -19.39 -1.39 6.00
CA GLY A 2 -19.08 -2.71 5.40
C GLY A 2 -18.43 -2.70 4.01
N THR A 3 -18.88 -1.81 3.10
CA THR A 3 -18.38 -1.79 1.71
C THR A 3 -16.94 -1.26 1.59
N ASP A 4 -16.60 -0.24 2.39
CA ASP A 4 -15.24 0.34 2.40
C ASP A 4 -14.21 -0.66 2.92
N THR A 5 -14.55 -1.42 3.98
CA THR A 5 -13.69 -2.47 4.53
C THR A 5 -13.44 -3.56 3.50
N MET A 6 -14.48 -4.10 2.87
CA MET A 6 -14.31 -5.15 1.84
C MET A 6 -13.40 -4.71 0.69
N LEU A 7 -13.53 -3.45 0.25
CA LEU A 7 -12.69 -2.92 -0.82
C LEU A 7 -11.24 -2.76 -0.37
N ILE A 8 -10.99 -2.27 0.84
CA ILE A 8 -9.62 -2.16 1.38
C ILE A 8 -8.98 -3.55 1.48
N THR A 9 -9.69 -4.52 2.07
CA THR A 9 -9.20 -5.90 2.20
C THR A 9 -8.88 -6.52 0.84
N LEU A 10 -9.75 -6.31 -0.16
CA LEU A 10 -9.47 -6.78 -1.53
C LEU A 10 -8.21 -6.13 -2.10
N MET A 11 -8.03 -4.81 -1.92
CA MET A 11 -6.83 -4.11 -2.37
C MET A 11 -5.58 -4.64 -1.67
N GLN A 12 -5.64 -4.96 -0.38
CA GLN A 12 -4.52 -5.57 0.34
C GLN A 12 -4.18 -6.95 -0.22
N ILE A 13 -5.16 -7.83 -0.36
CA ILE A 13 -4.93 -9.18 -0.90
C ILE A 13 -4.26 -9.12 -2.26
N LEU A 14 -4.72 -8.22 -3.14
CA LEU A 14 -4.12 -8.05 -4.47
C LEU A 14 -2.70 -7.48 -4.40
N SER A 15 -2.44 -6.50 -3.53
CA SER A 15 -1.11 -5.91 -3.35
C SER A 15 -0.10 -6.96 -2.86
N TRP A 16 -0.50 -7.76 -1.86
CA TRP A 16 0.31 -8.86 -1.34
C TRP A 16 0.51 -10.00 -2.34
N ALA A 17 -0.51 -10.32 -3.15
CA ALA A 17 -0.40 -11.31 -4.21
C ALA A 17 0.60 -10.88 -5.29
N VAL A 18 0.61 -9.60 -5.65
CA VAL A 18 1.54 -9.03 -6.62
C VAL A 18 2.97 -9.10 -6.11
N LEU A 19 3.21 -8.69 -4.85
CA LEU A 19 4.53 -8.84 -4.23
C LEU A 19 4.99 -10.31 -4.22
N THR A 20 4.12 -11.22 -3.78
CA THR A 20 4.47 -12.65 -3.70
C THR A 20 4.77 -13.25 -5.07
N LEU A 21 3.99 -12.87 -6.09
CA LEU A 21 4.26 -13.28 -7.46
C LEU A 21 5.56 -12.67 -7.97
N ALA A 22 5.86 -11.44 -7.57
CA ALA A 22 7.05 -10.75 -8.00
C ALA A 22 8.31 -11.43 -7.47
N ASP A 23 8.35 -11.66 -6.16
CA ASP A 23 9.41 -12.41 -5.47
C ASP A 23 9.58 -13.81 -6.08
N TYR A 24 8.48 -14.53 -6.35
CA TYR A 24 8.55 -15.84 -7.01
C TYR A 24 9.24 -15.78 -8.39
N ILE A 25 8.94 -14.76 -9.19
CA ILE A 25 9.54 -14.60 -10.52
C ILE A 25 11.01 -14.19 -10.40
N GLU A 26 11.35 -13.29 -9.49
CA GLU A 26 12.73 -12.88 -9.23
C GLU A 26 13.59 -14.09 -8.85
N GLU A 27 13.11 -14.91 -7.91
CA GLU A 27 13.81 -16.11 -7.46
C GLU A 27 13.95 -17.19 -8.54
N THR A 28 12.99 -17.29 -9.46
CA THR A 28 12.98 -18.31 -10.52
C THR A 28 13.68 -17.90 -11.81
N THR A 29 13.73 -16.60 -12.12
CA THR A 29 14.22 -16.09 -13.41
C THR A 29 15.43 -15.16 -13.31
N SER A 30 15.85 -14.76 -12.11
CA SER A 30 16.96 -13.81 -11.88
C SER A 30 16.78 -12.50 -12.65
N ASN A 31 15.54 -12.01 -12.71
CA ASN A 31 15.16 -10.83 -13.45
C ASN A 31 14.77 -9.69 -12.50
N ASP A 32 15.71 -8.78 -12.27
CA ASP A 32 15.58 -7.64 -11.35
C ASP A 32 14.56 -6.57 -11.81
N PHE A 33 13.90 -6.72 -12.97
CA PHE A 33 12.97 -5.71 -13.48
C PHE A 33 11.67 -5.58 -12.66
N LEU A 34 11.46 -6.43 -11.65
CA LEU A 34 10.22 -6.52 -10.88
C LEU A 34 10.10 -5.57 -9.68
N TYR A 35 11.16 -4.88 -9.26
CA TYR A 35 11.08 -3.83 -8.24
C TYR A 35 10.04 -2.75 -8.57
N ILE A 36 9.83 -2.45 -9.85
CA ILE A 36 8.82 -1.45 -10.27
C ILE A 36 7.41 -1.96 -10.01
N THR A 37 7.13 -3.24 -10.23
CA THR A 37 5.80 -3.83 -10.04
C THR A 37 5.42 -3.98 -8.57
N GLU A 38 6.41 -4.17 -7.69
CA GLU A 38 6.20 -4.29 -6.24
C GLU A 38 5.67 -3.01 -5.61
N PHE A 39 6.02 -1.84 -6.15
CA PHE A 39 5.64 -0.54 -5.57
C PHE A 39 4.68 0.27 -6.44
N ALA A 40 4.78 0.19 -7.77
CA ALA A 40 3.93 1.00 -8.65
C ALA A 40 2.45 0.55 -8.60
N LEU A 41 2.20 -0.76 -8.45
CA LEU A 41 0.84 -1.28 -8.48
C LEU A 41 0.09 -1.02 -7.15
N PRO A 42 0.68 -1.26 -5.96
CA PRO A 42 0.07 -0.82 -4.70
C PRO A 42 -0.18 0.70 -4.65
N ALA A 43 0.76 1.50 -5.15
CA ALA A 43 0.60 2.95 -5.22
C ALA A 43 -0.58 3.34 -6.13
N LEU A 44 -0.71 2.69 -7.29
CA LEU A 44 -1.85 2.88 -8.19
C LEU A 44 -3.18 2.51 -7.50
N MET A 45 -3.21 1.41 -6.74
CA MET A 45 -4.39 0.97 -5.99
C MET A 45 -4.78 1.98 -4.91
N ALA A 46 -3.80 2.52 -4.16
CA ALA A 46 -4.01 3.58 -3.19
C ALA A 46 -4.57 4.85 -3.86
N VAL A 47 -4.01 5.28 -5.00
CA VAL A 47 -4.52 6.44 -5.76
C VAL A 47 -5.95 6.21 -6.22
N MET A 48 -6.24 5.06 -6.83
CA MET A 48 -7.59 4.74 -7.33
C MET A 48 -8.61 4.75 -6.19
N TYR A 49 -8.29 4.10 -5.06
CA TYR A 49 -9.15 4.08 -3.89
C TYR A 49 -9.45 5.49 -3.39
N MET A 50 -8.42 6.34 -3.28
CA MET A 50 -8.57 7.71 -2.83
C MET A 50 -9.45 8.54 -3.77
N ILE A 51 -9.32 8.37 -5.10
CA ILE A 51 -10.18 9.02 -6.08
C ILE A 51 -11.64 8.55 -5.90
N PHE A 52 -11.89 7.24 -5.80
CA PHE A 52 -13.24 6.70 -5.56
C PHE A 52 -13.86 7.27 -4.29
N GLN A 53 -13.09 7.35 -3.20
CA GLN A 53 -13.55 7.94 -1.94
C GLN A 53 -13.99 9.40 -2.10
N THR A 54 -13.27 10.21 -2.89
CA THR A 54 -13.68 11.61 -3.12
C THR A 54 -15.00 11.74 -3.87
N LYS A 55 -15.29 10.83 -4.80
CA LYS A 55 -16.54 10.85 -5.59
C LYS A 55 -17.75 10.41 -4.77
N ILE A 56 -17.57 9.48 -3.84
CA ILE A 56 -18.65 8.88 -3.06
C ILE A 56 -19.06 9.75 -1.87
N HIS A 57 -18.11 10.37 -1.16
CA HIS A 57 -18.37 10.93 0.18
C HIS A 57 -18.49 12.47 0.28
N GLY A 58 -18.33 13.22 -0.82
CA GLY A 58 -18.51 14.67 -0.85
C GLY A 58 -17.53 15.47 0.03
N THR A 59 -17.66 16.80 0.06
CA THR A 59 -16.73 17.72 0.75
C THR A 59 -17.35 18.36 1.99
N SER A 60 -16.76 18.19 3.18
CA SER A 60 -16.55 19.29 4.17
C SER A 60 -15.96 18.80 5.51
N GLN A 61 -16.41 17.66 6.07
CA GLN A 61 -15.85 17.10 7.33
C GLN A 61 -15.90 15.57 7.42
N SER A 62 -16.95 14.95 6.87
CA SER A 62 -17.06 13.49 6.72
C SER A 62 -15.85 12.90 6.00
N ARG A 63 -15.28 13.64 5.05
CA ARG A 63 -14.15 13.21 4.23
C ARG A 63 -12.86 12.93 5.01
N VAL A 64 -12.46 13.81 5.93
CA VAL A 64 -11.23 13.61 6.72
C VAL A 64 -11.44 12.45 7.68
N LYS A 65 -12.59 12.41 8.36
CA LYS A 65 -12.94 11.31 9.26
C LYS A 65 -12.95 9.97 8.52
N ASN A 66 -13.57 9.90 7.34
CA ASN A 66 -13.59 8.70 6.52
C ASN A 66 -12.19 8.33 6.03
N ALA A 67 -11.40 9.30 5.56
CA ALA A 67 -10.02 9.04 5.15
C ALA A 67 -9.16 8.49 6.29
N LEU A 68 -9.29 9.02 7.51
CA LEU A 68 -8.59 8.49 8.68
C LEU A 68 -9.03 7.07 9.03
N SER A 69 -10.34 6.77 8.95
CA SER A 69 -10.82 5.39 9.14
C SER A 69 -10.27 4.43 8.10
N VAL A 70 -10.20 4.85 6.84
CA VAL A 70 -9.59 4.09 5.74
C VAL A 70 -8.12 3.86 6.02
N LEU A 71 -7.35 4.93 6.28
CA LEU A 71 -5.92 4.84 6.55
C LEU A 71 -5.64 3.94 7.77
N GLY A 72 -6.49 4.02 8.80
CA GLY A 72 -6.43 3.13 9.96
C GLY A 72 -6.66 1.67 9.60
N LEU A 73 -7.71 1.34 8.85
CA LEU A 73 -7.98 -0.02 8.39
C LEU A 73 -6.86 -0.55 7.49
N TRP A 74 -6.42 0.26 6.52
CA TRP A 74 -5.30 -0.05 5.62
C TRP A 74 -4.02 -0.37 6.41
N THR A 75 -3.75 0.42 7.46
CA THR A 75 -2.60 0.22 8.34
C THR A 75 -2.70 -1.07 9.14
N ILE A 76 -3.86 -1.32 9.76
CA ILE A 76 -4.08 -2.52 10.56
C ILE A 76 -3.92 -3.78 9.70
N GLU A 77 -4.54 -3.80 8.52
CA GLU A 77 -4.45 -4.95 7.62
C GLU A 77 -3.01 -5.20 7.14
N ASN A 78 -2.26 -4.15 6.78
CA ASN A 78 -0.85 -4.30 6.40
C ASN A 78 0.03 -4.82 7.53
N ILE A 79 -0.16 -4.32 8.76
CA ILE A 79 0.59 -4.79 9.93
C ILE A 79 0.29 -6.28 10.18
N LEU A 80 -0.99 -6.66 10.18
CA LEU A 80 -1.40 -8.05 10.44
C LEU A 80 -0.91 -9.01 9.36
N LEU A 81 -1.09 -8.65 8.09
CA LEU A 81 -0.62 -9.45 6.96
C LEU A 81 0.91 -9.51 6.94
N GLY A 82 1.59 -8.40 7.19
CA GLY A 82 3.05 -8.34 7.26
C GLY A 82 3.63 -9.24 8.34
N ILE A 83 3.11 -9.17 9.57
CA ILE A 83 3.53 -10.06 10.66
C ILE A 83 3.30 -11.52 10.29
N LEU A 84 2.13 -11.85 9.72
CA LEU A 84 1.79 -13.22 9.35
C LEU A 84 2.71 -13.77 8.27
N ILE A 85 2.90 -13.02 7.18
CA ILE A 85 3.68 -13.44 6.02
C ILE A 85 5.16 -13.50 6.37
N MET A 86 5.71 -12.49 7.06
CA MET A 86 7.08 -12.50 7.56
C MET A 86 7.35 -13.69 8.48
N SER A 87 6.39 -14.03 9.36
CA SER A 87 6.49 -15.24 10.19
C SER A 87 6.57 -16.50 9.33
N PHE A 88 5.75 -16.63 8.29
CA PHE A 88 5.84 -17.78 7.37
C PHE A 88 7.15 -17.80 6.57
N ALA A 89 7.60 -16.65 6.07
CA ALA A 89 8.83 -16.52 5.29
C ALA A 89 10.06 -16.92 6.11
N ASN A 90 10.20 -16.37 7.32
CA ASN A 90 11.30 -16.69 8.25
C ASN A 90 11.35 -18.16 8.67
N ASN A 91 10.21 -18.86 8.62
CA ASN A 91 10.12 -20.28 8.95
C ASN A 91 10.22 -21.19 7.72
N ASN A 92 10.55 -20.67 6.53
CA ASN A 92 10.54 -21.40 5.25
C ASN A 92 9.20 -22.12 4.97
N ARG A 93 8.10 -21.52 5.42
CA ARG A 93 6.72 -22.03 5.22
C ARG A 93 5.91 -21.14 4.27
N TRP A 94 6.51 -20.06 3.79
CA TRP A 94 5.88 -19.21 2.80
C TRP A 94 5.92 -19.84 1.41
N LEU A 95 5.07 -19.33 0.52
CA LEU A 95 4.89 -19.85 -0.84
C LEU A 95 6.17 -19.73 -1.68
N VAL A 96 6.91 -18.63 -1.51
CA VAL A 96 8.19 -18.42 -2.20
C VAL A 96 9.30 -19.01 -1.36
N HIS A 97 9.99 -20.00 -1.93
CA HIS A 97 11.07 -20.70 -1.24
C HIS A 97 12.31 -19.82 -1.20
N GLN A 98 12.76 -19.50 0.00
CA GLN A 98 13.89 -18.62 0.24
C GLN A 98 15.18 -19.45 0.11
N LYS A 99 16.15 -18.98 -0.70
CA LYS A 99 17.49 -19.58 -0.78
C LYS A 99 18.14 -19.70 0.62
N THR A 100 18.73 -20.85 0.92
CA THR A 100 19.42 -21.13 2.19
C THR A 100 20.89 -21.47 1.93
N GLY A 101 21.82 -20.68 2.48
CA GLY A 101 23.25 -21.09 2.60
C GLY A 101 24.33 -20.01 2.43
N GLY A 102 23.98 -18.73 2.24
CA GLY A 102 24.95 -17.63 2.01
C GLY A 102 24.69 -16.38 2.86
N PHE A 103 25.50 -15.33 2.65
CA PHE A 103 25.30 -14.00 3.28
C PHE A 103 23.97 -13.35 2.85
N GLU A 104 23.49 -13.71 1.67
CA GLU A 104 22.16 -13.38 1.11
C GLU A 104 21.00 -13.83 2.03
N ASN A 105 21.21 -14.82 2.91
CA ASN A 105 20.22 -15.27 3.89
C ASN A 105 19.76 -14.17 4.87
N PHE A 106 20.57 -13.15 5.12
CA PHE A 106 20.23 -12.10 6.09
C PHE A 106 19.21 -11.10 5.55
N LEU A 107 19.13 -10.99 4.22
CA LEU A 107 18.19 -10.13 3.51
C LEU A 107 17.04 -10.90 2.89
N ASN A 108 17.12 -12.24 2.86
CA ASN A 108 16.09 -13.06 2.24
C ASN A 108 14.75 -12.96 2.99
N GLY A 109 13.70 -12.54 2.29
CA GLY A 109 12.38 -12.32 2.85
C GLY A 109 12.24 -10.98 3.58
N ILE A 110 13.24 -10.10 3.52
CA ILE A 110 13.16 -8.76 4.13
C ILE A 110 12.13 -7.88 3.41
N GLU A 111 11.92 -8.10 2.11
CA GLU A 111 10.87 -7.48 1.30
C GLU A 111 9.49 -7.61 1.96
N TYR A 112 9.15 -8.79 2.52
CA TYR A 112 7.90 -8.99 3.24
C TYR A 112 7.79 -8.18 4.54
N GLY A 113 8.93 -7.78 5.11
CA GLY A 113 9.02 -6.88 6.25
C GLY A 113 8.91 -5.41 5.87
N ILE A 114 9.55 -5.02 4.77
CA ILE A 114 9.61 -3.64 4.29
C ILE A 114 8.30 -3.23 3.62
N PHE A 115 7.71 -4.13 2.85
CA PHE A 115 6.50 -3.89 2.06
C PHE A 115 5.31 -3.34 2.87
N PRO A 116 4.94 -3.89 4.05
CA PRO A 116 3.88 -3.31 4.87
C PRO A 116 4.11 -1.83 5.18
N PHE A 117 5.35 -1.44 5.52
CA PHE A 117 5.65 -0.06 5.86
C PHE A 117 5.51 0.86 4.65
N LEU A 118 6.01 0.42 3.49
CA LEU A 118 5.89 1.20 2.25
C LEU A 118 4.43 1.34 1.82
N ASN A 119 3.69 0.24 1.81
CA ASN A 119 2.27 0.19 1.44
C ASN A 119 1.37 0.99 2.41
N ILE A 120 1.80 1.21 3.67
CA ILE A 120 1.12 2.12 4.61
C ILE A 120 1.39 3.59 4.25
N MET A 121 2.63 3.91 3.88
CA MET A 121 3.05 5.29 3.61
C MET A 121 2.44 5.84 2.32
N GLU A 122 2.23 5.01 1.31
CA GLU A 122 1.65 5.41 0.03
C GLU A 122 0.30 6.15 0.15
N PRO A 123 -0.78 5.56 0.71
CA PRO A 123 -2.06 6.25 0.84
C PRO A 123 -1.99 7.47 1.76
N LEU A 124 -1.09 7.45 2.76
CA LEU A 124 -0.86 8.60 3.65
C LEU A 124 -0.27 9.78 2.87
N ILE A 125 0.78 9.54 2.07
CA ILE A 125 1.43 10.56 1.24
C ILE A 125 0.42 11.12 0.24
N ILE A 126 -0.34 10.27 -0.44
CA ILE A 126 -1.38 10.68 -1.40
C ILE A 126 -2.43 11.58 -0.73
N PHE A 127 -2.89 11.21 0.47
CA PHE A 127 -3.85 12.01 1.22
C PHE A 127 -3.30 13.40 1.57
N LEU A 128 -2.05 13.47 2.04
CA LEU A 128 -1.38 14.73 2.39
C LEU A 128 -1.17 15.62 1.16
N LEU A 129 -0.67 15.07 0.06
CA LEU A 129 -0.47 15.80 -1.20
C LEU A 129 -1.79 16.36 -1.74
N TRP A 130 -2.86 15.56 -1.70
CA TRP A 130 -4.18 16.02 -2.08
C TRP A 130 -4.67 17.17 -1.18
N GLY A 131 -4.44 17.07 0.13
CA GLY A 131 -4.76 18.12 1.09
C GLY A 131 -4.04 19.43 0.77
N ILE A 132 -2.72 19.36 0.52
CA ILE A 132 -1.89 20.51 0.15
C ILE A 132 -2.37 21.14 -1.17
N ALA A 133 -2.62 20.32 -2.20
CA ALA A 133 -3.13 20.80 -3.49
C ALA A 133 -4.48 21.53 -3.33
N GLY A 134 -5.38 20.98 -2.50
CA GLY A 134 -6.66 21.61 -2.19
C GLY A 134 -6.52 22.96 -1.48
N LEU A 135 -5.55 23.12 -0.58
CA LEU A 135 -5.27 24.38 0.09
C LEU A 135 -4.69 25.43 -0.86
N ILE A 136 -3.74 25.03 -1.71
CA ILE A 136 -3.14 25.90 -2.73
C ILE A 136 -4.21 26.41 -3.69
N TYR A 137 -5.07 25.51 -4.21
CA TYR A 137 -6.15 25.86 -5.13
C TYR A 137 -7.11 26.89 -4.51
N LYS A 138 -7.53 26.68 -3.26
CA LYS A 138 -8.40 27.64 -2.55
C LYS A 138 -7.75 29.00 -2.40
N LYS A 139 -6.45 29.05 -2.05
CA LYS A 139 -5.71 30.29 -1.88
C LYS A 139 -5.58 31.08 -3.20
N ILE A 140 -5.29 30.40 -4.30
CA ILE A 140 -5.22 31.04 -5.63
C ILE A 140 -6.58 31.64 -6.01
N ASN A 141 -7.66 30.89 -5.82
CA ASN A 141 -9.00 31.38 -6.18
C ASN A 141 -9.51 32.50 -5.26
N SER A 142 -9.14 32.51 -3.98
CA SER A 142 -9.50 33.62 -3.09
C SER A 142 -8.78 34.93 -3.46
N VAL A 143 -7.57 34.84 -4.03
CA VAL A 143 -6.82 36.01 -4.52
C VAL A 143 -7.43 36.54 -5.83
N ASN A 144 -7.87 35.66 -6.73
CA ASN A 144 -8.47 36.06 -8.01
C ASN A 144 -9.89 36.63 -7.89
N GLN A 145 -10.51 36.57 -6.70
CA GLN A 145 -11.84 37.12 -6.42
C GLN A 145 -11.79 38.49 -5.70
N GLN A 146 -10.60 39.02 -5.43
CA GLN A 146 -10.36 40.37 -4.89
C GLN A 146 -9.90 41.30 -6.02
#